data_AF-A0A537F786-F1
#
_entry.id   AF-A0A537F786-F1
#
_cell.length_a   1.000
_cell.length_b   1.000
_cell.length_c   1.000
_cell.angle_alpha   90.00
_cell.angle_beta   90.00
_cell.angle_gamma   90.00
#
_symmetry.space_group_name_H-M   'P 1'
#
loop_
_entity.id
_entity.type
_entity.pdbx_description
1 polymer ?
#
loop_
_entity_poly.entity_id
_entity_poly.type
_entity_poly.pdbx_seq_one_letter_code
_entity_poly.pdbx_strand_id
1 'polypeptide(L)'
;MIARELIEGYGMKQELVAQRLGITQAAVSKYRHQVRGEAVDLGTAAEVRQMSRDIASTLVGNPDPLDVSRKFCQACTDIRALGLMCETCRKVDPSWDVEHCTICFGHHSCAETVTIEPSSIAKYRKIPIQH
;
A
#
# COMPACT_ATOMS: atom_id res chain seq x y z
N MET A 1 -3.59 7.19 -3.70
CA MET A 1 -4.86 6.64 -3.17
C MET A 1 -5.23 7.32 -1.88
N ILE A 2 -4.56 7.11 -0.73
CA ILE A 2 -4.95 7.73 0.57
C ILE A 2 -5.02 9.27 0.54
N ALA A 3 -3.96 9.97 0.09
CA ALA A 3 -3.98 11.43 0.00
C ALA A 3 -5.09 11.95 -0.92
N ARG A 4 -5.43 11.18 -1.97
CA ARG A 4 -6.51 11.49 -2.91
C ARG A 4 -7.87 11.26 -2.25
N GLU A 5 -8.07 10.17 -1.52
CA GLU A 5 -9.28 9.91 -0.72
C GLU A 5 -9.52 11.03 0.30
N LEU A 6 -8.49 11.49 1.00
CA LEU A 6 -8.61 12.57 1.99
C LEU A 6 -9.02 13.91 1.34
N ILE A 7 -8.49 14.22 0.15
CA ILE A 7 -8.80 15.48 -0.54
C ILE A 7 -10.14 15.40 -1.26
N GLU A 8 -10.34 14.38 -2.09
CA GLU A 8 -11.50 14.26 -2.99
C GLU A 8 -12.70 13.63 -2.28
N GLY A 9 -12.48 12.64 -1.41
CA GLY A 9 -13.53 11.95 -0.67
C GLY A 9 -13.98 12.68 0.59
N TYR A 10 -13.04 13.29 1.33
CA TYR A 10 -13.33 13.99 2.60
C TYR A 10 -13.19 15.52 2.52
N GLY A 11 -12.83 16.09 1.37
CA GLY A 11 -12.76 17.54 1.17
C GLY A 11 -11.63 18.22 1.94
N MET A 12 -10.61 17.49 2.40
CA MET A 12 -9.55 18.06 3.24
C MET A 12 -8.59 18.93 2.43
N LYS A 13 -8.14 20.04 3.02
CA LYS A 13 -7.08 20.89 2.47
C LYS A 13 -5.74 20.14 2.47
N GLN A 14 -4.91 20.38 1.45
CA GLN A 14 -3.63 19.69 1.29
C GLN A 14 -2.67 19.90 2.48
N GLU A 15 -2.68 21.07 3.12
CA GLU A 15 -1.90 21.38 4.32
C GLU A 15 -2.27 20.47 5.49
N LEU A 16 -3.57 20.29 5.73
CA LEU A 16 -4.07 19.40 6.78
C LEU A 16 -3.73 17.94 6.45
N VAL A 17 -3.86 17.53 5.19
CA VAL A 17 -3.46 16.18 4.75
C VAL A 17 -1.96 15.94 4.97
N ALA A 18 -1.12 16.93 4.67
CA ALA A 18 0.32 16.87 4.90
C ALA A 18 0.63 16.67 6.39
N GLN A 19 -0.02 17.44 7.26
CA GLN A 19 0.10 17.32 8.72
C GLN A 19 -0.31 15.92 9.20
N ARG A 20 -1.46 15.41 8.75
CA ARG A 20 -2.00 14.09 9.16
C ARG A 20 -1.11 12.92 8.71
N LEU A 21 -0.52 13.04 7.53
CA LEU A 21 0.35 12.00 6.96
C LEU A 21 1.82 12.14 7.38
N GLY A 22 2.21 13.23 8.07
CA GLY A 22 3.60 13.48 8.44
C GLY A 22 4.54 13.70 7.24
N ILE A 23 4.02 14.24 6.13
CA ILE A 23 4.78 14.51 4.91
C ILE A 23 4.68 15.98 4.50
N THR A 24 5.42 16.40 3.48
CA THR A 24 5.33 17.78 2.97
C THR A 24 4.07 17.99 2.12
N GLN A 25 3.53 19.21 2.13
CA GLN A 25 2.41 19.58 1.23
C GLN A 25 2.79 19.40 -0.25
N ALA A 26 4.04 19.65 -0.62
CA ALA A 26 4.54 19.36 -1.96
C ALA A 26 4.46 17.86 -2.32
N ALA A 27 4.71 16.96 -1.37
CA ALA A 27 4.52 15.53 -1.58
C ALA A 27 3.03 15.18 -1.76
N VAL A 28 2.14 15.78 -0.98
CA VAL A 28 0.67 15.62 -1.14
C VAL A 28 0.22 16.04 -2.55
N SER A 29 0.67 17.19 -3.03
CA SER A 29 0.38 17.65 -4.39
C SER A 29 0.83 16.63 -5.45
N LYS A 30 2.07 16.12 -5.33
CA LYS A 30 2.60 15.08 -6.24
C LYS A 30 1.81 13.78 -6.19
N TYR A 31 1.36 13.33 -5.01
CA TYR A 31 0.53 12.13 -4.88
C TYR A 31 -0.88 12.31 -5.45
N ARG A 32 -1.46 13.51 -5.30
CA ARG A 32 -2.76 13.84 -5.91
C ARG A 32 -2.71 13.76 -7.43
N HIS A 33 -1.65 14.29 -8.04
CA HIS A 33 -1.44 14.25 -9.49
C HIS A 33 -0.84 12.93 -10.01
N GLN A 34 -0.73 11.90 -9.15
CA GLN A 34 -0.19 10.58 -9.48
C GLN A 34 1.25 10.55 -10.04
N VAL A 35 1.99 11.66 -9.95
CA VAL A 35 3.39 11.76 -10.39
C VAL A 35 4.31 10.84 -9.57
N ARG A 36 3.90 10.48 -8.35
CA ARG A 36 4.56 9.47 -7.52
C ARG A 36 3.68 8.23 -7.42
N GLY A 37 4.28 7.07 -7.70
CA GLY A 37 3.59 5.78 -7.70
C GLY A 37 3.10 5.32 -9.08
N GLU A 38 3.29 6.11 -10.14
CA GLU A 38 2.89 5.77 -11.51
C GLU A 38 3.48 4.46 -12.04
N ALA A 39 4.72 4.14 -11.64
CA ALA A 39 5.41 2.91 -12.08
C ALA A 39 4.75 1.61 -11.55
N VAL A 40 3.87 1.71 -10.54
CA VAL A 40 3.19 0.55 -9.93
C VAL A 40 1.69 0.82 -9.81
N ASP A 41 0.89 0.13 -10.61
CA ASP A 41 -0.56 0.29 -10.61
C ASP A 41 -1.26 -0.59 -9.55
N LEU A 42 -1.01 -0.29 -8.27
CA LEU A 42 -1.70 -0.93 -7.15
C LEU A 42 -3.20 -0.52 -7.07
N GLY A 43 -3.58 0.59 -7.70
CA GLY A 43 -4.93 1.15 -7.59
C GLY A 43 -6.03 0.34 -8.27
N THR A 44 -5.66 -0.57 -9.17
CA THR A 44 -6.59 -1.48 -9.85
C THR A 44 -7.09 -2.61 -8.95
N ALA A 45 -6.33 -3.00 -7.93
CA ALA A 45 -6.75 -4.02 -6.96
C ALA A 45 -7.82 -3.45 -6.00
N ALA A 46 -8.92 -4.18 -5.83
CA ALA A 46 -10.03 -3.75 -4.99
C ALA A 46 -9.63 -3.67 -3.50
N GLU A 47 -8.76 -4.57 -3.07
CA GLU A 47 -8.20 -4.66 -1.73
C GLU A 47 -7.39 -3.41 -1.41
N VAL A 48 -6.53 -2.95 -2.32
CA VAL A 48 -5.73 -1.74 -2.10
C VAL A 48 -6.62 -0.51 -2.01
N ARG A 49 -7.68 -0.44 -2.82
CA ARG A 49 -8.69 0.64 -2.71
C ARG A 49 -9.37 0.61 -1.35
N GLN A 50 -9.72 -0.57 -0.86
CA GLN A 50 -10.33 -0.72 0.46
C GLN A 50 -9.37 -0.32 1.58
N MET A 51 -8.14 -0.86 1.59
CA MET A 51 -7.10 -0.47 2.55
C MET A 51 -6.87 1.05 2.57
N SER A 52 -6.86 1.68 1.39
CA SER A 52 -6.68 3.14 1.30
C SER A 52 -7.83 3.92 1.90
N ARG A 53 -9.08 3.46 1.71
CA ARG A 53 -10.26 4.08 2.33
C ARG A 53 -10.25 3.90 3.85
N ASP A 54 -9.86 2.72 4.34
CA ASP A 54 -9.81 2.42 5.77
C ASP A 54 -8.73 3.22 6.50
N ILE A 55 -7.59 3.45 5.85
CA ILE A 55 -6.56 4.34 6.39
C ILE A 55 -7.05 5.79 6.35
N ALA A 56 -7.67 6.22 5.23
CA ALA A 56 -8.18 7.58 5.10
C ALA A 56 -9.26 7.90 6.16
N SER A 57 -10.21 6.99 6.40
CA SER A 57 -11.26 7.18 7.42
C SER A 57 -10.68 7.34 8.83
N THR A 58 -9.62 6.59 9.14
CA THR A 58 -8.90 6.70 10.42
C THR A 58 -8.26 8.09 10.58
N LEU A 59 -7.76 8.68 9.50
CA LEU A 59 -7.05 9.97 9.51
C LEU A 59 -7.96 11.20 9.59
N VAL A 60 -9.26 11.07 9.29
CA VAL A 60 -10.22 12.20 9.27
C VAL A 60 -10.58 12.69 10.68
N GLY A 61 -10.54 11.81 11.68
CA GLY A 61 -10.87 12.13 13.07
C GLY A 61 -9.68 12.65 13.89
N ASN A 62 -9.55 12.15 15.13
CA ASN A 62 -8.35 12.33 15.94
C ASN A 62 -7.60 10.98 16.02
N PRO A 63 -6.80 10.64 15.01
CA PRO A 63 -6.14 9.35 14.93
C PRO A 63 -5.11 9.20 16.05
N ASP A 64 -5.11 8.04 16.70
CA ASP A 64 -3.92 7.57 17.40
C ASP A 64 -2.82 7.29 16.36
N PRO A 65 -1.64 7.93 16.45
CA PRO A 65 -0.51 7.66 15.55
C PRO A 65 -0.11 6.18 15.49
N LEU A 66 -0.29 5.44 16.59
CA LEU A 66 0.02 4.01 16.67
C LEU A 66 -0.96 3.20 15.82
N ASP A 67 -2.26 3.52 15.88
CA ASP A 67 -3.29 2.84 15.08
C ASP A 67 -3.12 3.10 13.59
N VAL A 68 -2.80 4.34 13.23
CA VAL A 68 -2.47 4.70 11.84
C VAL A 68 -1.26 3.88 11.36
N SER A 69 -0.20 3.83 12.17
CA SER A 69 1.01 3.07 11.84
C SER A 69 0.72 1.57 11.68
N ARG A 70 -0.10 0.98 12.56
CA ARG A 70 -0.54 -0.42 12.44
C ARG A 70 -1.32 -0.67 11.15
N LYS A 71 -2.24 0.22 10.77
CA LYS A 71 -3.01 0.09 9.51
C LYS A 71 -2.11 0.19 8.27
N PHE A 72 -1.13 1.09 8.27
CA PHE A 72 -0.14 1.14 7.19
C PHE A 72 0.71 -0.13 7.13
N CYS A 73 1.15 -0.64 8.28
CA CYS A 73 1.88 -1.89 8.38
C CYS A 73 1.07 -3.06 7.83
N GLN A 74 -0.19 -3.19 8.25
CA GLN A 74 -1.11 -4.22 7.76
C GLN A 74 -1.32 -4.10 6.25
N ALA A 75 -1.57 -2.91 5.72
CA ALA A 75 -1.72 -2.70 4.28
C ALA A 75 -0.46 -3.11 3.49
N CYS A 76 0.73 -2.80 4.01
CA CYS A 76 1.98 -3.22 3.37
C CYS A 76 2.18 -4.74 3.42
N THR A 77 1.82 -5.37 4.53
CA THR A 77 1.79 -6.83 4.69
C THR A 77 0.84 -7.47 3.68
N ASP A 78 -0.39 -6.96 3.56
CA ASP A 78 -1.41 -7.52 2.68
C ASP A 78 -1.03 -7.35 1.21
N ILE A 79 -0.52 -6.18 0.81
CA ILE A 79 -0.03 -5.93 -0.56
C ILE A 79 1.06 -6.93 -0.95
N ARG A 80 1.98 -7.22 -0.03
CA ARG A 80 3.06 -8.21 -0.22
C ARG A 80 2.48 -9.63 -0.30
N ALA A 81 1.62 -10.00 0.65
CA ALA A 81 1.02 -11.33 0.71
C ALA A 81 0.19 -11.63 -0.53
N LEU A 82 -0.58 -10.67 -1.03
CA LEU A 82 -1.40 -10.78 -2.25
C LEU A 82 -0.58 -10.95 -3.54
N GLY A 83 0.73 -10.72 -3.50
CA GLY A 83 1.62 -10.80 -4.67
C GLY A 83 1.51 -9.60 -5.62
N LEU A 84 0.92 -8.48 -5.16
CA LEU A 84 0.66 -7.30 -6.00
C LEU A 84 1.93 -6.57 -6.46
N MET A 85 3.07 -6.82 -5.78
CA MET A 85 4.37 -6.23 -6.11
C MET A 85 5.24 -7.11 -7.02
N CYS A 86 4.84 -8.36 -7.27
CA CYS A 86 5.67 -9.33 -7.98
C CYS A 86 6.02 -8.89 -9.41
N GLU A 87 5.07 -8.27 -10.12
CA GLU A 87 5.33 -7.72 -11.46
C GLU A 87 6.37 -6.60 -11.42
N THR A 88 6.34 -5.76 -10.38
CA THR A 88 7.34 -4.71 -10.16
C THR A 88 8.73 -5.30 -9.94
N CYS A 89 8.85 -6.34 -9.13
CA CYS A 89 10.13 -7.05 -8.93
C CYS A 89 10.70 -7.56 -10.26
N ARG A 90 9.86 -8.18 -11.11
CA ARG A 90 10.28 -8.65 -12.44
C ARG A 90 10.64 -7.53 -13.40
N LYS A 91 9.97 -6.37 -13.34
CA LYS A 91 10.35 -5.21 -14.16
C LYS A 91 11.75 -4.70 -13.81
N VAL A 92 12.14 -4.82 -12.54
CA VAL A 92 13.49 -4.46 -12.08
C VAL A 92 14.51 -5.51 -12.51
N ASP A 93 14.18 -6.79 -12.35
CA ASP A 93 15.02 -7.91 -12.80
C ASP A 93 14.17 -8.94 -13.55
N PRO A 94 14.24 -8.98 -14.90
CA PRO A 94 13.46 -9.92 -15.70
C PRO A 94 13.80 -11.39 -15.45
N SER A 95 15.00 -11.68 -14.93
CA SER A 95 15.43 -13.03 -14.56
C SER A 95 14.95 -13.46 -13.18
N TRP A 96 14.29 -12.55 -12.44
CA TRP A 96 13.83 -12.80 -11.09
C TRP A 96 12.80 -13.93 -11.04
N ASP A 97 13.17 -14.96 -10.31
CA ASP A 97 12.28 -16.07 -10.00
C ASP A 97 11.26 -15.65 -8.94
N VAL A 98 10.05 -15.38 -9.40
CA VAL A 98 8.94 -15.00 -8.54
C VAL A 98 8.39 -16.20 -7.75
N GLU A 99 8.62 -17.45 -8.19
CA GLU A 99 8.11 -18.67 -7.55
C GLU A 99 8.78 -18.93 -6.22
N HIS A 100 10.10 -18.89 -6.22
CA HIS A 100 10.89 -19.12 -5.03
C HIS A 100 11.27 -17.82 -4.32
N CYS A 101 10.60 -16.71 -4.67
CA CYS A 101 10.84 -15.40 -4.05
C CYS A 101 10.34 -15.36 -2.59
N THR A 102 11.27 -15.12 -1.67
CA THR A 102 10.99 -14.95 -0.24
C THR A 102 11.09 -13.50 0.24
N ILE A 103 11.48 -12.55 -0.63
CA ILE A 103 11.71 -11.14 -0.28
C ILE A 103 10.50 -10.52 0.43
N CYS A 104 9.31 -10.75 -0.10
CA CYS A 104 8.08 -10.14 0.43
C CYS A 104 7.62 -10.76 1.75
N PHE A 105 8.13 -11.94 2.10
CA PHE A 105 7.75 -12.72 3.28
C PHE A 105 8.84 -12.74 4.36
N GLY A 106 9.91 -11.95 4.19
CA GLY A 106 10.95 -11.79 5.22
C GLY A 106 10.44 -11.03 6.45
N HIS A 107 11.20 -11.11 7.55
CA HIS A 107 10.90 -10.36 8.78
C HIS A 107 10.96 -8.85 8.53
N HIS A 108 9.81 -8.18 8.63
CA HIS A 108 9.69 -6.73 8.76
C HIS A 108 9.43 -6.36 10.22
N SER A 109 9.76 -5.12 10.61
CA SER A 109 9.71 -4.65 12.01
C SER A 109 8.33 -4.70 12.66
N CYS A 110 7.26 -4.93 11.89
CA CYS A 110 5.89 -5.01 12.36
C CYS A 110 5.27 -6.42 12.26
N ALA A 111 6.05 -7.46 11.92
CA ALA A 111 5.56 -8.82 11.72
C ALA A 111 4.73 -9.38 12.88
N GLU A 112 5.08 -9.05 14.13
CA GLU A 112 4.38 -9.51 15.34
C GLU A 112 3.05 -8.79 15.59
N THR A 113 2.77 -7.72 14.84
CA THR A 113 1.62 -6.82 15.07
C THR A 113 0.58 -6.87 13.97
N VAL A 114 0.79 -7.71 12.95
CA VAL A 114 -0.02 -7.83 11.74
C VAL A 114 -0.35 -9.29 11.46
N THR A 115 -1.52 -9.55 10.90
CA THR A 115 -1.98 -10.91 10.58
C THR A 115 -2.30 -11.03 9.10
N ILE A 116 -1.83 -12.08 8.44
CA ILE A 116 -2.17 -12.37 7.05
C ILE A 116 -3.28 -13.42 7.05
N GLU A 117 -4.41 -13.11 6.42
CA GLU A 117 -5.43 -14.11 6.11
C GLU A 117 -4.89 -15.05 5.02
N PRO A 118 -4.82 -16.37 5.24
CA PRO A 118 -4.24 -17.31 4.27
C PRO A 118 -4.91 -17.27 2.88
N SER A 119 -6.22 -17.00 2.84
CA SER A 119 -7.00 -16.84 1.61
C SER A 119 -6.58 -15.64 0.75
N SER A 120 -5.79 -14.72 1.32
CA SER A 120 -5.27 -13.52 0.66
C SER A 120 -3.84 -13.69 0.17
N ILE A 121 -3.24 -14.88 0.27
CA ILE A 121 -1.87 -15.11 -0.20
C ILE A 121 -1.88 -15.39 -1.72
N ALA A 122 -1.02 -14.68 -2.44
CA ALA A 122 -0.73 -14.81 -3.87
C ALA A 122 -1.95 -14.70 -4.81
N LYS A 123 -3.09 -14.19 -4.35
CA LYS A 123 -4.33 -14.06 -5.11
C LYS A 123 -4.16 -13.36 -6.47
N TYR A 124 -3.30 -12.34 -6.55
CA TYR A 124 -3.12 -11.51 -7.76
C TYR A 124 -1.88 -11.87 -8.56
N ARG A 125 -1.27 -13.01 -8.28
CA ARG A 125 -0.07 -13.45 -9.00
C ARG A 125 -0.44 -13.81 -10.44
N LYS A 126 -0.17 -12.88 -11.38
CA LYS A 126 -0.42 -13.04 -12.82
C LYS A 126 0.73 -13.72 -13.58
N ILE A 127 1.80 -14.07 -12.88
CA ILE A 127 3.02 -14.62 -13.47
C ILE A 127 2.87 -16.13 -13.56
N PRO A 128 2.89 -16.72 -14.78
CA PRO A 128 2.81 -18.16 -14.95
C PRO A 128 4.00 -18.83 -14.27
N ILE A 129 3.70 -19.94 -13.60
CA ILE A 129 4.69 -20.80 -12.97
C ILE A 129 5.43 -21.53 -14.10
N GLN A 130 6.72 -21.29 -14.29
CA GLN A 130 7.57 -22.06 -15.20
C GLN A 130 8.12 -23.27 -14.43
N HIS A 131 7.53 -24.43 -14.69
CA HIS A 131 8.01 -25.73 -14.21
C HIS A 131 9.38 -26.10 -14.77
#